data_AF-A0A6A4WNA0-F1
#
_entry.id   AF-A0A6A4WNA0-F1
#
_cell.length_a   1.000
_cell.length_b   1.000
_cell.length_c   1.000
_cell.angle_alpha   90.00
_cell.angle_beta   90.00
_cell.angle_gamma   90.00
#
_symmetry.space_group_name_H-M   'P 1'
#
loop_
_entity.id
_entity.type
_entity.pdbx_description
1 polymer ?
#
loop_
_entity_poly.entity_id
_entity_poly.type
_entity_poly.pdbx_seq_one_letter_code
_entity_poly.pdbx_strand_id
1 'polypeptide(L)'
;MRVVRALWPGLAFIAYPEAVSRLPVSPLWSVLFFSMLLTLGLGTQFTLLETVVSTVIDLAPDQLRKRHTWVLLGCSVFMFCCGLPMCTRGGLYILTLMDNYAGTFSALIVGMTEVLVVAHIYGADRLLDNIRTMIGHYPFHYSWWKWAWKVVSPTIVTALLLFSWIDHKPIQYGDYEFPLWATGVGWLISLTSVAMIPLVAVIKLARMDARLTLKQVRLLYISKA
;
A
#
# COMPACT_ATOMS: atom_id res chain seq x y z
N MET A 1 5.67 34.20 4.86
CA MET A 1 4.43 33.46 5.25
C MET A 1 3.84 32.59 4.13
N ARG A 2 4.59 32.23 3.07
CA ARG A 2 4.10 31.38 1.96
C ARG A 2 4.70 29.96 1.91
N VAL A 3 5.59 29.61 2.84
CA VAL A 3 6.34 28.34 2.84
C VAL A 3 5.60 27.21 3.61
N VAL A 4 4.42 27.48 4.19
CA VAL A 4 3.68 26.51 5.04
C VAL A 4 2.81 25.53 4.23
N ARG A 5 2.94 25.48 2.90
CA ARG A 5 2.25 24.46 2.06
C ARG A 5 3.13 23.25 1.73
N ALA A 6 3.94 22.79 2.67
CA ALA A 6 4.48 21.43 2.62
C ALA A 6 3.53 20.51 3.38
N LEU A 7 2.57 19.91 2.65
CA LEU A 7 1.65 18.89 3.15
C LEU A 7 2.42 17.85 3.99
N TRP A 8 2.03 17.71 5.26
CA TRP A 8 2.45 16.70 6.25
C TRP A 8 3.84 16.84 6.92
N PRO A 9 5.03 16.66 6.30
CA PRO A 9 6.29 16.76 7.03
C PRO A 9 6.60 18.17 7.56
N GLY A 10 6.20 19.22 6.82
CA GLY A 10 6.38 20.59 7.29
C GLY A 10 5.58 20.91 8.56
N LEU A 11 4.42 20.27 8.72
CA LEU A 11 3.60 20.45 9.90
C LEU A 11 4.26 19.77 11.12
N ALA A 12 4.70 18.52 10.97
CA ALA A 12 5.38 17.75 12.02
C ALA A 12 6.77 18.30 12.42
N PHE A 13 7.58 18.77 11.47
CA PHE A 13 8.98 19.14 11.72
C PHE A 13 9.25 20.64 11.79
N ILE A 14 8.28 21.50 11.46
CA ILE A 14 8.43 22.97 11.56
C ILE A 14 7.40 23.54 12.52
N ALA A 15 6.11 23.37 12.22
CA ALA A 15 5.04 24.02 13.00
C ALA A 15 4.93 23.46 14.43
N TYR A 16 5.04 22.13 14.60
CA TYR A 16 4.95 21.50 15.93
C TYR A 16 6.13 21.88 16.85
N PRO A 17 7.41 21.78 16.44
CA PRO A 17 8.53 22.25 17.25
C PRO A 17 8.44 23.74 17.59
N GLU A 18 7.96 24.57 16.66
CA GLU A 18 7.72 25.99 16.92
C GLU A 18 6.69 26.21 18.04
N ALA A 19 5.60 25.44 18.05
CA ALA A 19 4.60 25.50 19.11
C ALA A 19 5.13 24.98 20.45
N VAL A 20 5.85 23.84 20.44
CA VAL A 20 6.42 23.21 21.64
C VAL A 20 7.47 24.11 22.31
N SER A 21 8.20 24.91 21.52
CA SER A 21 9.18 25.87 22.04
C SER A 21 8.59 26.93 22.98
N ARG A 22 7.28 27.19 22.90
CA ARG A 22 6.56 28.19 23.70
C ARG A 22 6.00 27.63 25.02
N LEU A 23 6.07 26.31 25.23
CA LEU A 23 5.60 25.66 26.46
C LEU A 23 6.64 25.74 27.59
N PRO A 24 6.22 25.83 28.86
CA PRO A 24 7.12 25.65 29.99
C PRO A 24 7.72 24.23 29.95
N VAL A 25 9.02 24.10 30.25
CA VAL A 25 9.76 22.83 30.15
C VAL A 25 9.82 22.27 28.70
N SER A 26 10.01 23.15 27.71
CA SER A 26 10.13 22.84 26.27
C SER A 26 11.01 21.61 25.92
N PRO A 27 12.19 21.36 26.55
CA PRO A 27 13.02 20.21 26.22
C PRO A 27 12.32 18.86 26.45
N LEU A 28 11.50 18.75 27.52
CA LEU A 28 10.79 17.51 27.85
C LEU A 28 9.74 17.19 26.77
N TRP A 29 8.94 18.19 26.40
CA TRP A 29 7.90 18.05 25.38
C TRP A 29 8.46 17.71 24.00
N SER A 30 9.63 18.28 23.65
CA SER A 30 10.30 17.99 22.38
C SER A 30 10.75 16.52 22.31
N VAL A 31 11.33 15.98 23.39
CA VAL A 31 11.76 14.57 23.44
C VAL A 31 10.56 13.62 23.34
N LEU A 32 9.46 13.90 24.06
CA LEU A 32 8.24 13.08 23.98
C LEU A 32 7.61 13.11 22.57
N PHE A 33 7.61 14.26 21.91
CA PHE A 33 7.07 14.40 20.58
C PHE A 33 7.88 13.63 19.53
N PHE A 34 9.21 13.78 19.53
CA PHE A 34 10.05 13.06 18.58
C PHE A 34 10.13 11.56 18.87
N SER A 35 10.07 11.14 20.15
CA SER A 35 10.00 9.71 20.49
C SER A 35 8.68 9.08 20.03
N MET A 36 7.56 9.81 20.11
CA MET A 36 6.28 9.40 19.55
C MET A 36 6.39 9.21 18.03
N LEU A 37 6.91 10.20 17.30
CA LEU A 37 7.09 10.11 15.84
C LEU A 37 8.01 8.93 15.45
N LEU A 38 9.10 8.72 16.18
CA LEU A 38 10.02 7.63 15.96
C LEU A 38 9.35 6.28 16.19
N THR A 39 8.60 6.11 17.29
CA THR A 39 7.89 4.87 17.60
C THR A 39 6.81 4.56 16.57
N LEU A 40 6.08 5.59 16.10
CA LEU A 40 5.07 5.45 15.03
C LEU A 40 5.71 4.99 13.71
N GLY A 41 6.85 5.57 13.34
CA GLY A 41 7.61 5.16 12.15
C GLY A 41 8.19 3.75 12.27
N LEU A 42 8.77 3.40 13.43
CA LEU A 42 9.34 2.06 13.64
C LEU A 42 8.28 0.96 13.60
N GLY A 43 7.10 1.19 14.20
CA GLY A 43 6.02 0.20 14.20
C GLY A 43 5.57 -0.16 12.79
N THR A 44 5.33 0.86 11.94
CA THR A 44 4.94 0.65 10.55
C THR A 44 6.05 0.00 9.72
N GLN A 45 7.31 0.41 9.93
CA GLN A 45 8.46 -0.16 9.23
C GLN A 45 8.65 -1.64 9.55
N PHE A 46 8.49 -2.07 10.80
CA PHE A 46 8.58 -3.49 11.16
C PHE A 46 7.49 -4.32 10.48
N THR A 47 6.25 -3.84 10.44
CA THR A 47 5.17 -4.55 9.73
C THR A 47 5.44 -4.68 8.24
N LEU A 48 5.90 -3.61 7.58
CA LEU A 48 6.21 -3.65 6.15
C LEU A 48 7.37 -4.59 5.83
N LEU A 49 8.45 -4.52 6.61
CA LEU A 49 9.62 -5.35 6.43
C LEU A 49 9.30 -6.83 6.66
N GLU A 50 8.54 -7.16 7.71
CA GLU A 50 8.09 -8.52 7.99
C GLU A 50 7.16 -9.06 6.88
N THR A 51 6.30 -8.21 6.32
CA THR A 51 5.42 -8.59 5.19
C THR A 51 6.25 -8.95 3.96
N VAL A 52 7.29 -8.17 3.64
CA VAL A 52 8.18 -8.47 2.51
C VAL A 52 8.99 -9.75 2.77
N VAL A 53 9.52 -9.92 3.97
CA VAL A 53 10.30 -11.13 4.31
C VAL A 53 9.42 -12.38 4.27
N SER A 54 8.21 -12.30 4.83
CA SER A 54 7.25 -13.41 4.82
C SER A 54 6.87 -13.80 3.39
N THR A 55 6.55 -12.83 2.52
CA THR A 55 6.22 -13.10 1.11
C THR A 55 7.38 -13.74 0.33
N VAL A 56 8.63 -13.37 0.64
CA VAL A 56 9.82 -14.02 0.05
C VAL A 56 9.99 -15.46 0.55
N ILE A 57 9.77 -15.70 1.85
CA ILE A 57 9.88 -17.03 2.44
C ILE A 57 8.78 -17.97 1.90
N ASP A 58 7.57 -17.46 1.70
CA ASP A 58 6.43 -18.21 1.17
C ASP A 58 6.65 -18.73 -0.27
N LEU A 59 7.58 -18.13 -1.02
CA LEU A 59 7.94 -18.60 -2.37
C LEU A 59 8.69 -19.94 -2.36
N ALA A 60 9.43 -20.24 -1.29
CA ALA A 60 10.24 -21.46 -1.15
C ALA A 60 10.34 -21.91 0.33
N PRO A 61 9.22 -22.38 0.91
CA PRO A 61 9.09 -22.60 2.35
C PRO A 61 10.07 -23.64 2.91
N ASP A 62 10.38 -24.68 2.14
CA ASP A 62 11.22 -25.79 2.59
C ASP A 62 12.70 -25.40 2.83
N GLN A 63 13.18 -24.40 2.10
CA GLN A 63 14.59 -23.96 2.14
C GLN A 63 14.77 -22.65 2.91
N LEU A 64 13.88 -21.67 2.70
CA LEU A 64 14.04 -20.31 3.22
C LEU A 64 13.61 -20.19 4.68
N ARG A 65 12.68 -21.03 5.17
CA ARG A 65 12.21 -20.96 6.57
C ARG A 65 13.34 -21.22 7.58
N LYS A 66 14.30 -22.07 7.23
CA LYS A 66 15.49 -22.36 8.08
C LYS A 66 16.51 -21.22 8.10
N ARG A 67 16.44 -20.29 7.14
CA ARG A 67 17.38 -19.19 6.93
C ARG A 67 16.71 -17.82 7.10
N HIS A 68 15.64 -17.75 7.90
CA HIS A 68 14.85 -16.53 8.12
C HIS A 68 15.72 -15.30 8.40
N THR A 69 16.66 -15.39 9.34
CA THR A 69 17.54 -14.28 9.73
C THR A 69 18.41 -13.77 8.58
N TRP A 70 18.85 -14.66 7.68
CA TRP A 70 19.66 -14.28 6.51
C TRP A 70 18.82 -13.60 5.44
N VAL A 71 17.58 -14.07 5.21
CA VAL A 71 16.63 -13.41 4.30
C VAL A 71 16.27 -12.02 4.81
N LEU A 72 15.97 -11.91 6.12
CA LEU A 72 15.71 -10.65 6.80
C LEU A 72 16.86 -9.65 6.60
N LEU A 73 18.09 -10.08 6.86
CA LEU A 73 19.27 -9.22 6.70
C LEU A 73 19.47 -8.80 5.24
N GLY A 74 19.31 -9.73 4.29
CA GLY A 74 19.39 -9.43 2.86
C GLY A 74 18.35 -8.40 2.40
N CYS A 75 17.08 -8.59 2.77
CA CYS A 75 16.00 -7.65 2.48
C CYS A 75 16.24 -6.28 3.13
N SER A 76 16.72 -6.26 4.39
CA SER A 76 17.00 -5.03 5.12
C SER A 76 18.13 -4.22 4.46
N VAL A 77 19.23 -4.89 4.08
CA VAL A 77 20.35 -4.25 3.38
C VAL A 77 19.91 -3.73 2.01
N PHE A 78 19.11 -4.50 1.28
CA PHE A 78 18.57 -4.06 -0.01
C PHE A 78 17.69 -2.81 0.12
N MET A 79 16.74 -2.80 1.07
CA MET A 79 15.88 -1.65 1.33
C MET A 79 16.68 -0.43 1.80
N PHE A 80 17.71 -0.64 2.62
CA PHE A 80 18.61 0.43 3.06
C PHE A 80 19.32 1.08 1.86
N CYS A 81 19.89 0.28 0.95
CA CYS A 81 20.52 0.76 -0.28
C CYS A 81 19.54 1.53 -1.18
N CYS A 82 18.31 1.03 -1.35
CA CYS A 82 17.26 1.72 -2.10
C CYS A 82 16.81 3.04 -1.45
N GLY A 83 16.92 3.17 -0.13
CA GLY A 83 16.59 4.38 0.62
C GLY A 83 17.67 5.46 0.61
N LEU A 84 18.93 5.12 0.34
CA LEU A 84 20.06 6.08 0.33
C LEU A 84 19.83 7.35 -0.53
N PRO A 85 19.24 7.27 -1.74
CA PRO A 85 18.95 8.46 -2.54
C PRO A 85 18.07 9.49 -1.81
N MET A 86 17.15 9.01 -0.96
CA MET A 86 16.24 9.87 -0.17
C MET A 86 16.94 10.55 1.01
N CYS A 87 18.15 10.13 1.38
CA CYS A 87 18.97 10.76 2.42
C CYS A 87 19.92 11.84 1.88
N THR A 88 19.93 12.08 0.56
CA THR A 88 20.77 13.12 -0.06
C THR A 88 20.18 14.52 0.14
N ARG A 89 20.94 15.58 -0.20
CA ARG A 89 20.46 16.99 -0.09
C ARG A 89 19.18 17.27 -0.89
N GLY A 90 18.95 16.53 -1.98
CA GLY A 90 17.73 16.59 -2.78
C GLY A 90 16.69 15.51 -2.44
N GLY A 91 16.89 14.76 -1.36
CA GLY A 91 16.09 13.59 -1.02
C GLY A 91 14.60 13.88 -0.82
N LEU A 92 14.26 15.09 -0.37
CA LEU A 92 12.86 15.49 -0.18
C LEU A 92 12.09 15.59 -1.50
N TYR A 93 12.74 15.97 -2.61
CA TYR A 93 12.12 15.95 -3.94
C TYR A 93 11.81 14.52 -4.39
N ILE A 94 12.74 13.58 -4.14
CA ILE A 94 12.54 12.16 -4.44
C ILE A 94 11.42 11.59 -3.58
N LEU A 95 11.39 11.95 -2.29
CA LEU A 95 10.35 11.54 -1.35
C LEU A 95 8.98 12.03 -1.81
N THR A 96 8.84 13.32 -2.16
CA THR A 96 7.56 13.85 -2.66
C THR A 96 7.13 13.19 -3.97
N LEU A 97 8.07 12.88 -4.87
CA LEU A 97 7.76 12.17 -6.11
C LEU A 97 7.23 10.75 -5.83
N MET A 98 7.90 10.01 -4.93
CA MET A 98 7.51 8.65 -4.56
C MET A 98 6.19 8.61 -3.77
N ASP A 99 5.97 9.54 -2.85
CA ASP A 99 4.75 9.61 -2.04
C ASP A 99 3.48 9.82 -2.90
N ASN A 100 3.58 10.70 -3.91
CA ASN A 100 2.49 10.94 -4.84
C ASN A 100 2.25 9.75 -5.80
N TYR A 101 3.29 9.29 -6.51
CA TYR A 101 3.11 8.28 -7.56
C TYR A 101 3.03 6.84 -7.05
N ALA A 102 3.89 6.47 -6.11
CA ALA A 102 3.91 5.12 -5.53
C ALA A 102 2.95 4.99 -4.35
N GLY A 103 2.95 5.96 -3.43
CA GLY A 103 2.15 5.91 -2.21
C GLY A 103 0.66 6.14 -2.43
N THR A 104 0.29 7.08 -3.31
CA THR A 104 -1.12 7.45 -3.53
C THR A 104 -1.70 6.77 -4.77
N PHE A 105 -1.22 7.09 -5.97
CA PHE A 105 -1.83 6.58 -7.21
C PHE A 105 -1.76 5.05 -7.34
N SER A 106 -0.56 4.48 -7.15
CA SER A 106 -0.39 3.03 -7.27
C SER A 106 -1.20 2.26 -6.22
N ALA A 107 -1.16 2.69 -4.96
CA ALA A 107 -1.88 2.03 -3.88
C ALA A 107 -3.40 2.06 -4.08
N LEU A 108 -3.96 3.19 -4.56
CA LEU A 108 -5.39 3.30 -4.86
C LEU A 108 -5.83 2.33 -5.97
N ILE A 109 -5.05 2.20 -7.04
CA ILE A 109 -5.37 1.28 -8.15
C ILE A 109 -5.28 -0.18 -7.70
N VAL A 110 -4.24 -0.54 -6.94
CA VAL A 110 -4.07 -1.88 -6.38
C VAL A 110 -5.21 -2.20 -5.42
N GLY A 111 -5.54 -1.30 -4.49
CA GLY A 111 -6.64 -1.47 -3.53
C GLY A 111 -8.01 -1.56 -4.21
N MET A 112 -8.25 -0.78 -5.26
CA MET A 112 -9.48 -0.90 -6.08
C MET A 112 -9.59 -2.29 -6.69
N THR A 113 -8.51 -2.77 -7.28
CA THR A 113 -8.47 -4.08 -7.94
C THR A 113 -8.68 -5.20 -6.91
N GLU A 114 -8.04 -5.13 -5.76
CA GLU A 114 -8.17 -6.09 -4.67
C GLU A 114 -9.61 -6.16 -4.14
N VAL A 115 -10.22 -5.02 -3.86
CA VAL A 115 -11.60 -4.95 -3.37
C VAL A 115 -12.59 -5.46 -4.42
N LEU A 116 -12.41 -5.13 -5.71
CA LEU A 116 -13.27 -5.63 -6.78
C LEU A 116 -13.15 -7.14 -6.96
N VAL A 117 -11.92 -7.67 -6.95
CA VAL A 117 -11.65 -9.12 -7.07
C VAL A 117 -12.30 -9.86 -5.90
N VAL A 118 -12.09 -9.40 -4.66
CA VAL A 118 -12.66 -10.06 -3.47
C VAL A 118 -14.19 -9.97 -3.45
N ALA A 119 -14.75 -8.79 -3.73
CA ALA A 119 -16.20 -8.57 -3.65
C ALA A 119 -16.98 -9.29 -4.75
N HIS A 120 -16.50 -9.26 -6.00
CA HIS A 120 -17.24 -9.72 -7.18
C HIS A 120 -16.74 -11.04 -7.76
N ILE A 121 -15.43 -11.27 -7.86
CA ILE A 121 -14.87 -12.49 -8.47
C ILE A 121 -14.84 -13.63 -7.45
N TYR A 122 -14.26 -13.39 -6.28
CA TYR A 122 -14.26 -14.37 -5.19
C TYR A 122 -15.68 -14.53 -4.61
N GLY A 123 -16.35 -13.41 -4.40
CA GLY A 123 -17.74 -13.33 -3.95
C GLY A 123 -17.82 -13.11 -2.43
N ALA A 124 -18.51 -12.04 -2.03
CA ALA A 124 -18.70 -11.68 -0.62
C ALA A 124 -19.34 -12.81 0.23
N ASP A 125 -20.20 -13.64 -0.37
CA ASP A 125 -20.84 -14.76 0.31
C ASP A 125 -19.83 -15.85 0.72
N ARG A 126 -18.89 -16.19 -0.19
CA ARG A 126 -17.82 -17.14 0.11
C ARG A 126 -16.86 -16.60 1.17
N LEU A 127 -16.60 -15.30 1.15
CA LEU A 127 -15.79 -14.66 2.19
C LEU A 127 -16.47 -14.76 3.56
N LEU A 128 -17.78 -14.52 3.65
CA LEU A 128 -18.54 -14.67 4.89
C LEU A 128 -18.58 -16.11 5.39
N ASP A 129 -18.65 -17.09 4.49
CA ASP A 129 -18.57 -18.51 4.85
C ASP A 129 -17.18 -18.90 5.39
N ASN A 130 -16.10 -18.41 4.79
CA ASN A 130 -14.76 -18.62 5.34
C ASN A 130 -14.60 -18.03 6.74
N ILE A 131 -15.15 -16.83 6.97
CA ILE A 131 -15.13 -16.19 8.28
C ILE A 131 -15.89 -17.05 9.31
N ARG A 132 -17.04 -17.62 8.91
CA ARG A 132 -17.76 -18.58 9.75
C ARG A 132 -16.93 -19.83 10.04
N THR A 133 -16.18 -20.35 9.08
CA THR A 133 -15.29 -21.50 9.31
C THR A 133 -14.14 -21.17 10.27
N MET A 134 -13.62 -19.93 10.24
CA MET A 134 -12.52 -19.50 11.11
C MET A 134 -12.97 -19.15 12.54
N ILE A 135 -14.09 -18.45 12.68
CA ILE A 135 -14.56 -17.89 13.96
C ILE A 135 -15.66 -18.76 14.59
N GLY A 136 -16.28 -19.66 13.81
CA GLY A 136 -17.37 -20.55 14.23
C GLY A 136 -18.78 -19.94 14.09
N HIS A 137 -18.89 -18.63 13.85
CA HIS A 137 -20.17 -17.93 13.66
C HIS A 137 -20.08 -16.85 12.59
N TYR A 138 -21.23 -16.44 12.03
CA TYR A 138 -21.28 -15.28 11.14
C TYR A 138 -21.04 -13.98 11.92
N PRO A 139 -20.44 -12.95 11.30
CA PRO A 139 -20.32 -11.63 11.91
C PRO A 139 -21.71 -11.01 12.17
N PHE A 140 -21.80 -10.17 13.21
CA PHE A 140 -23.06 -9.52 13.61
C PHE A 140 -23.64 -8.71 12.43
N HIS A 141 -24.90 -8.97 12.12
CA HIS A 141 -25.63 -8.42 10.97
C HIS A 141 -25.04 -8.80 9.59
N TYR A 142 -25.19 -10.09 9.22
CA TYR A 142 -24.73 -10.68 7.95
C TYR A 142 -24.97 -9.80 6.70
N SER A 143 -26.19 -9.27 6.56
CA SER A 143 -26.58 -8.45 5.40
C SER A 143 -25.82 -7.12 5.31
N TRP A 144 -25.43 -6.54 6.45
CA TRP A 144 -24.70 -5.27 6.50
C TRP A 144 -23.28 -5.46 6.01
N TRP A 145 -22.58 -6.49 6.49
CA TRP A 145 -21.24 -6.83 6.03
C TRP A 145 -21.21 -7.17 4.55
N LYS A 146 -22.20 -7.93 4.08
CA LYS A 146 -22.36 -8.23 2.66
C LYS A 146 -22.53 -6.97 1.82
N TRP A 147 -23.40 -6.04 2.25
CA TRP A 147 -23.63 -4.79 1.54
C TRP A 147 -22.41 -3.86 1.60
N ALA A 148 -21.76 -3.78 2.76
CA ALA A 148 -20.55 -3.01 2.97
C ALA A 148 -19.44 -3.44 2.01
N TRP A 149 -19.14 -4.74 1.92
CA TRP A 149 -18.07 -5.23 1.04
C TRP A 149 -18.44 -5.25 -0.43
N LYS A 150 -19.70 -5.51 -0.78
CA LYS A 150 -20.12 -5.61 -2.18
C LYS A 150 -20.37 -4.25 -2.82
N VAL A 151 -20.83 -3.27 -2.06
CA VAL A 151 -21.27 -1.97 -2.59
C VAL A 151 -20.48 -0.82 -1.98
N VAL A 152 -20.37 -0.72 -0.65
CA VAL A 152 -19.76 0.46 -0.01
C VAL A 152 -18.25 0.54 -0.25
N SER A 153 -17.49 -0.51 0.01
CA SER A 153 -16.04 -0.49 -0.17
C SER A 153 -15.62 -0.22 -1.62
N PRO A 154 -16.17 -0.89 -2.65
CA PRO A 154 -15.83 -0.60 -4.04
C PRO A 154 -16.22 0.82 -4.46
N THR A 155 -17.38 1.32 -4.02
CA THR A 155 -17.84 2.67 -4.40
C THR A 155 -16.98 3.76 -3.77
N ILE A 156 -16.61 3.64 -2.49
CA ILE A 156 -15.72 4.60 -1.82
C ILE A 156 -14.35 4.62 -2.50
N VAL A 157 -13.74 3.46 -2.74
CA VAL A 157 -12.40 3.40 -3.37
C VAL A 157 -12.43 3.93 -4.79
N THR A 158 -13.48 3.62 -5.56
CA THR A 158 -13.65 4.16 -6.92
C THR A 158 -13.85 5.68 -6.89
N ALA A 159 -14.64 6.20 -5.95
CA ALA A 159 -14.84 7.64 -5.79
C ALA A 159 -13.52 8.35 -5.41
N LEU A 160 -12.74 7.80 -4.48
CA LEU A 160 -11.43 8.34 -4.11
C LEU A 160 -10.48 8.38 -5.30
N LEU A 161 -10.45 7.33 -6.11
CA LEU A 161 -9.62 7.30 -7.33
C LEU A 161 -10.07 8.35 -8.34
N LEU A 162 -11.39 8.49 -8.58
CA LEU A 162 -11.92 9.50 -9.49
C LEU A 162 -11.59 10.92 -9.04
N PHE A 163 -11.79 11.24 -7.76
CA PHE A 163 -11.40 12.55 -7.21
C PHE A 163 -9.90 12.78 -7.32
N SER A 164 -9.09 11.76 -7.02
CA SER A 164 -7.63 11.84 -7.14
C SER A 164 -7.18 12.09 -8.59
N TRP A 165 -7.90 11.57 -9.59
CA TRP A 165 -7.63 11.83 -11.00
C TRP A 165 -8.02 13.25 -11.40
N ILE A 166 -9.21 13.71 -10.97
CA ILE A 166 -9.71 15.06 -11.30
C ILE A 166 -8.78 16.14 -10.73
N ASP A 167 -8.30 15.95 -9.49
CA ASP A 167 -7.37 16.87 -8.83
C ASP A 167 -5.90 16.66 -9.22
N HIS A 168 -5.60 15.81 -10.21
CA HIS A 168 -4.23 15.58 -10.65
C HIS A 168 -3.63 16.85 -11.25
N LYS A 169 -2.69 17.46 -10.52
CA LYS A 169 -1.91 18.61 -10.94
C LYS A 169 -0.44 18.21 -11.05
N PRO A 170 0.35 18.87 -11.91
CA PRO A 170 1.79 18.66 -11.96
C PRO A 170 2.37 18.82 -10.55
N ILE A 171 3.21 17.86 -10.15
CA ILE A 171 3.80 17.86 -8.81
C ILE A 171 4.66 19.12 -8.66
N GLN A 172 4.49 19.78 -7.53
CA GLN A 172 5.27 20.95 -7.15
C GLN A 172 5.76 20.77 -5.71
N TYR A 173 7.00 21.12 -5.44
CA TYR A 173 7.54 21.19 -4.08
C TYR A 173 8.02 22.61 -3.81
N GLY A 174 7.27 23.35 -2.99
CA GLY A 174 7.50 24.78 -2.78
C GLY A 174 7.34 25.57 -4.08
N ASP A 175 8.38 26.28 -4.50
CA ASP A 175 8.43 27.06 -5.75
C ASP A 175 9.04 26.27 -6.93
N TYR A 176 9.41 24.99 -6.72
CA TYR A 176 10.01 24.16 -7.76
C TYR A 176 8.96 23.27 -8.44
N GLU A 177 8.81 23.45 -9.75
CA GLU A 177 8.00 22.58 -10.60
C GLU A 177 8.83 21.39 -11.10
N PHE A 178 8.28 20.19 -10.97
CA PHE A 178 8.99 19.00 -11.42
C PHE A 178 9.08 18.97 -12.96
N PRO A 179 10.26 18.66 -13.53
CA PRO A 179 10.43 18.56 -14.97
C PRO A 179 9.70 17.33 -15.52
N LEU A 180 9.31 17.37 -16.79
CA LEU A 180 8.52 16.31 -17.45
C LEU A 180 9.17 14.91 -17.37
N TRP A 181 10.50 14.83 -17.38
CA TRP A 181 11.18 13.54 -17.23
C TRP A 181 10.94 12.92 -15.84
N ALA A 182 10.82 13.73 -14.79
CA ALA A 182 10.55 13.27 -13.43
C ALA A 182 9.12 12.76 -13.29
N THR A 183 8.16 13.45 -13.92
CA THR A 183 6.78 12.98 -14.08
C THR A 183 6.74 11.64 -14.82
N GLY A 184 7.52 11.49 -15.89
CA GLY A 184 7.64 10.23 -16.64
C GLY A 184 8.16 9.08 -15.77
N VAL A 185 9.19 9.32 -14.96
CA VAL A 185 9.71 8.35 -13.98
C VAL A 185 8.65 8.00 -12.93
N GLY A 186 7.89 8.98 -12.45
CA GLY A 186 6.78 8.75 -11.52
C GLY A 186 5.71 7.82 -12.08
N TRP A 187 5.27 8.05 -13.32
CA TRP A 187 4.33 7.16 -14.01
C TRP A 187 4.89 5.76 -14.23
N LEU A 188 6.18 5.62 -14.56
CA LEU A 188 6.82 4.30 -14.66
C LEU A 188 6.78 3.54 -13.33
N ILE A 189 7.03 4.22 -12.20
CA ILE A 189 6.95 3.60 -10.87
C ILE A 189 5.51 3.13 -10.58
N SER A 190 4.51 3.95 -10.87
CA SER A 190 3.10 3.56 -10.68
C SER A 190 2.69 2.39 -11.58
N LEU A 191 3.06 2.45 -12.87
CA LEU A 191 2.72 1.43 -13.84
C LEU A 191 3.39 0.08 -13.56
N THR A 192 4.63 0.06 -13.04
CA THR A 192 5.31 -1.20 -12.74
C THR A 192 4.58 -2.01 -11.68
N SER A 193 4.11 -1.36 -10.61
CA SER A 193 3.32 -2.03 -9.56
C SER A 193 1.97 -2.52 -10.08
N VAL A 194 1.22 -1.67 -10.79
CA VAL A 194 -0.11 -2.02 -11.34
C VAL A 194 -0.01 -3.11 -12.41
N ALA A 195 1.01 -3.08 -13.27
CA ALA A 195 1.19 -4.03 -14.37
C ALA A 195 1.50 -5.46 -13.90
N MET A 196 1.99 -5.65 -12.67
CA MET A 196 2.23 -6.99 -12.12
C MET A 196 0.93 -7.81 -12.00
N ILE A 197 -0.20 -7.17 -11.71
CA ILE A 197 -1.50 -7.85 -11.56
C ILE A 197 -1.92 -8.55 -12.88
N PRO A 198 -2.08 -7.83 -14.02
CA PRO A 198 -2.46 -8.48 -15.28
C PRO A 198 -1.34 -9.39 -15.82
N LEU A 199 -0.07 -9.05 -15.62
CA LEU A 199 1.05 -9.86 -16.09
C LEU A 199 1.05 -11.25 -15.44
N VAL A 200 0.88 -11.32 -14.12
CA VAL A 200 0.80 -12.61 -13.40
C VAL A 200 -0.47 -13.37 -13.81
N ALA A 201 -1.60 -12.68 -14.02
CA ALA A 201 -2.83 -13.31 -14.50
C ALA A 201 -2.64 -13.97 -15.87
N VAL A 202 -2.00 -13.28 -16.82
CA VAL A 202 -1.70 -13.80 -18.16
C VAL A 202 -0.72 -14.97 -18.10
N ILE A 203 0.35 -14.87 -17.31
CA ILE A 203 1.32 -15.97 -17.15
C ILE A 203 0.65 -17.22 -16.57
N LYS A 204 -0.23 -17.05 -15.57
CA LYS A 204 -0.98 -18.17 -14.98
C LYS A 204 -1.93 -18.79 -15.98
N LEU A 205 -2.65 -17.98 -16.77
CA LEU A 205 -3.54 -18.47 -17.83
C LEU A 205 -2.76 -19.22 -18.93
N ALA A 206 -1.59 -18.72 -19.33
CA ALA A 206 -0.75 -19.36 -20.35
C ALA A 206 -0.11 -20.68 -19.88
N ARG A 207 0.17 -20.83 -18.57
CA ARG A 207 0.74 -22.05 -17.98
C ARG A 207 -0.32 -23.08 -17.57
N MET A 208 -1.60 -22.72 -17.53
CA MET A 208 -2.67 -23.66 -17.25
C MET A 208 -3.03 -24.44 -18.52
N ASP A 209 -2.95 -25.77 -18.46
CA ASP A 209 -3.44 -26.62 -19.55
C ASP A 209 -4.92 -26.35 -19.82
N ALA A 210 -5.27 -26.08 -21.08
CA ALA A 210 -6.63 -25.73 -21.54
C ALA A 210 -7.72 -26.76 -21.14
N ARG A 211 -7.33 -27.97 -20.71
CA ARG A 211 -8.25 -29.04 -20.25
C ARG A 211 -8.75 -28.83 -18.81
N LEU A 212 -8.01 -28.11 -17.96
CA LEU A 212 -8.39 -27.84 -16.57
C LEU A 212 -9.39 -26.68 -16.45
N THR A 213 -9.33 -25.72 -17.38
CA THR A 213 -10.20 -24.52 -17.43
C THR A 213 -11.68 -24.90 -17.55
N LEU A 214 -12.01 -25.85 -18.44
CA LEU A 214 -13.40 -26.31 -18.59
C LEU A 214 -13.91 -27.06 -17.36
N LYS A 215 -13.08 -27.85 -16.68
CA LYS A 215 -13.50 -28.57 -15.46
C LYS A 215 -13.72 -27.62 -14.28
N GLN A 216 -12.86 -26.63 -14.06
CA GLN A 216 -13.01 -25.67 -12.97
C GLN A 216 -14.12 -24.65 -13.24
N VAL A 217 -14.27 -24.15 -14.47
CA VAL A 217 -15.39 -23.28 -14.85
C VAL A 217 -16.72 -24.04 -14.75
N ARG A 218 -16.76 -25.32 -15.15
CA ARG A 218 -17.95 -26.17 -15.01
C ARG A 218 -18.28 -26.48 -13.55
N LEU A 219 -17.30 -26.70 -12.68
CA LEU A 219 -17.52 -26.86 -11.23
C LEU A 219 -18.00 -25.57 -10.55
N LEU A 220 -17.48 -24.40 -10.98
CA LEU A 220 -17.95 -23.09 -10.52
C LEU A 220 -19.39 -22.79 -10.97
N TYR A 221 -19.81 -23.30 -12.13
CA TYR A 221 -21.18 -23.16 -12.63
C TYR A 221 -22.14 -24.17 -11.99
N ILE A 222 -21.71 -25.42 -11.75
CA ILE A 222 -22.53 -26.45 -11.11
C ILE A 222 -22.77 -26.14 -9.63
N SER A 223 -21.83 -25.50 -8.93
CA SER A 223 -22.03 -25.02 -7.56
C SER A 223 -23.05 -23.86 -7.44
N LYS A 224 -23.47 -23.27 -8.56
CA LYS A 224 -24.49 -22.20 -8.61
C LYS A 224 -25.90 -22.71 -8.98
N ALA A 225 -26.05 -24.00 -9.28
CA ALA A 225 -27.34 -24.65 -9.50
C ALA A 225 -27.72 -25.49 -8.27
#